data_AF-A0A6N8X436-F1
#
_entry.id   AF-A0A6N8X436-F1
#
_cell.length_a   1.000
_cell.length_b   1.000
_cell.length_c   1.000
_cell.angle_alpha   90.00
_cell.angle_beta   90.00
_cell.angle_gamma   90.00
#
_symmetry.space_group_name_H-M   'P 1'
#
loop_
_entity.id
_entity.type
_entity.pdbx_description
1 polymer ?
#
loop_
_entity_poly.entity_id
_entity_poly.type
_entity_poly.pdbx_seq_one_letter_code
_entity_poly.pdbx_strand_id
1 'polypeptide(L)'
;MSRLAVVGLVPVVVMAGCGGGAGPVAGPAPIAETPVEPGDIVTGFLDAANSRDHAAMARLFGTAKGPIGEPGGAFGCGLRRAGSWIGLGRPCVTAQEVELRMDVIARILAHESRRVGPPERVAGRGRPAVRVEVEMAVRD
;
A
#
# COMPACT_ATOMS: atom_id res chain seq x y z
N MET A 1 -72.31 5.74 -8.95
CA MET A 1 -71.68 4.40 -9.10
C MET A 1 -70.33 4.60 -9.79
N SER A 2 -69.25 4.80 -9.03
CA SER A 2 -67.90 5.01 -9.59
C SER A 2 -66.99 3.88 -9.11
N ARG A 3 -66.45 3.12 -10.06
CA ARG A 3 -65.54 1.99 -9.83
C ARG A 3 -64.11 2.53 -9.70
N LEU A 4 -63.48 2.30 -8.56
CA LEU A 4 -62.04 2.52 -8.34
C LEU A 4 -61.26 1.35 -8.94
N ALA A 5 -60.41 1.63 -9.92
CA ALA A 5 -59.44 0.68 -10.45
C ALA A 5 -58.15 0.78 -9.63
N VAL A 6 -57.76 -0.32 -8.99
CA VAL A 6 -56.47 -0.48 -8.29
C VAL A 6 -55.42 -0.83 -9.34
N VAL A 7 -54.54 0.13 -9.67
CA VAL A 7 -53.38 -0.10 -10.53
C VAL A 7 -52.22 -0.53 -9.64
N GLY A 8 -51.82 -1.79 -9.77
CA GLY A 8 -50.70 -2.39 -9.06
C GLY A 8 -49.37 -1.79 -9.51
N LEU A 9 -48.57 -1.36 -8.54
CA LEU A 9 -47.26 -0.74 -8.73
C LEU A 9 -46.20 -1.85 -8.75
N VAL A 10 -45.65 -2.13 -9.94
CA VAL A 10 -44.53 -3.06 -10.14
C VAL A 10 -43.23 -2.31 -9.86
N PRO A 11 -42.35 -2.76 -8.94
CA PRO A 11 -41.07 -2.12 -8.72
C PRO A 11 -40.10 -2.50 -9.85
N VAL A 12 -39.78 -1.52 -10.70
CA VAL A 12 -38.70 -1.61 -11.68
C VAL A 12 -37.37 -1.45 -10.93
N VAL A 13 -36.63 -2.55 -10.78
CA VAL A 13 -35.25 -2.52 -10.26
C VAL A 13 -34.35 -2.04 -11.39
N VAL A 14 -33.98 -0.75 -11.35
CA VAL A 14 -32.98 -0.17 -12.24
C VAL A 14 -31.59 -0.51 -11.68
N MET A 15 -30.91 -1.47 -12.28
CA MET A 15 -29.48 -1.71 -12.04
C MET A 15 -28.66 -0.57 -12.68
N ALA A 16 -28.30 0.43 -11.87
CA ALA A 16 -27.34 1.45 -12.24
C ALA A 16 -25.92 0.87 -12.20
N GLY A 17 -25.38 0.49 -13.36
CA GLY A 17 -23.97 0.13 -13.51
C GLY A 17 -23.12 1.38 -13.77
N CYS A 18 -22.18 1.69 -12.88
CA CYS A 18 -21.11 2.65 -13.17
C CYS A 18 -20.07 1.98 -14.08
N GLY A 19 -20.21 2.20 -15.38
CA GLY A 19 -19.14 1.94 -16.35
C GLY A 19 -18.09 3.05 -16.26
N GLY A 20 -16.91 2.74 -15.73
CA GLY A 20 -15.76 3.64 -15.73
C GLY A 20 -15.22 3.80 -17.14
N GLY A 21 -15.72 4.80 -17.88
CA GLY A 21 -15.08 5.29 -19.09
C GLY A 21 -13.83 6.08 -18.70
N ALA A 22 -12.65 5.53 -18.98
CA ALA A 22 -11.40 6.28 -18.95
C ALA A 22 -11.35 7.22 -20.16
N GLY A 23 -11.95 8.41 -20.01
CA GLY A 23 -11.67 9.55 -20.87
C GLY A 23 -10.33 10.19 -20.46
N PRO A 24 -9.54 10.73 -21.40
CA PRO A 24 -8.29 11.42 -21.07
C PRO A 24 -8.62 12.72 -20.35
N VAL A 25 -8.47 12.74 -19.03
CA VAL A 25 -8.47 13.98 -18.25
C VAL A 25 -7.13 14.67 -18.53
N ALA A 26 -7.18 15.77 -19.28
CA ALA A 26 -6.09 16.73 -19.36
C ALA A 26 -5.94 17.41 -17.98
N GLY A 27 -5.24 16.73 -17.09
CA GLY A 27 -4.79 17.28 -15.81
C GLY A 27 -3.59 18.21 -16.00
N PRO A 28 -3.29 19.05 -14.99
CA PRO A 28 -2.08 19.87 -14.99
C PRO A 28 -0.85 18.98 -15.22
N ALA A 29 0.15 19.55 -15.91
CA ALA A 29 1.37 18.91 -16.41
C ALA A 29 1.89 17.78 -15.50
N PRO A 30 2.39 16.66 -16.06
CA PRO A 30 3.03 15.63 -15.25
C PRO A 30 4.10 16.32 -14.41
N ILE A 31 3.89 16.34 -13.10
CA ILE A 31 4.98 16.54 -12.14
C ILE A 31 6.05 15.57 -12.62
N ALA A 32 7.19 16.11 -13.04
CA ALA A 32 8.35 15.29 -13.32
C ALA A 32 8.63 14.55 -12.01
N GLU A 33 8.17 13.29 -11.92
CA GLU A 33 8.58 12.38 -10.87
C GLU A 33 10.07 12.24 -11.06
N THR A 34 10.84 13.06 -10.32
CA THR A 34 12.27 12.87 -10.17
C THR A 34 12.43 11.41 -9.78
N PRO A 35 13.17 10.59 -10.56
CA PRO A 35 13.36 9.19 -10.22
C PRO A 35 13.94 9.15 -8.82
N VAL A 36 13.15 8.69 -7.85
CA VAL A 36 13.64 8.55 -6.48
C VAL A 36 14.71 7.47 -6.54
N GLU A 37 15.95 7.85 -6.27
CA GLU A 37 17.07 6.92 -6.27
C GLU A 37 16.80 5.86 -5.18
N PRO A 38 17.03 4.57 -5.46
CA PRO A 38 16.79 3.51 -4.48
C PRO A 38 17.48 3.76 -3.12
N GLY A 39 18.63 4.43 -3.13
CA GLY A 39 19.35 4.84 -1.92
C GLY A 39 18.58 5.83 -1.04
N ASP A 40 17.79 6.73 -1.61
CA ASP A 40 16.99 7.71 -0.86
C ASP A 40 15.84 7.03 -0.12
N ILE A 41 15.23 6.01 -0.73
CA ILE A 41 14.17 5.20 -0.11
C ILE A 41 14.73 4.45 1.10
N VAL A 42 15.90 3.82 0.95
CA VAL A 42 16.58 3.11 2.04
C VAL A 42 16.95 4.08 3.16
N THR A 43 17.48 5.25 2.81
CA THR A 43 17.83 6.29 3.78
C THR A 43 16.60 6.76 4.57
N GLY A 44 15.51 7.10 3.89
CA GLY A 44 14.27 7.52 4.53
C GLY A 44 13.66 6.41 5.40
N PHE A 45 13.79 5.15 5.00
CA PHE A 45 13.32 4.03 5.81
C PHE A 45 14.14 3.87 7.09
N LEU A 46 15.47 3.99 7.00
CA LEU A 46 16.36 3.92 8.16
C LEU A 46 16.17 5.10 9.11
N ASP A 47 15.89 6.30 8.58
CA ASP A 47 15.52 7.46 9.40
C ASP A 47 14.20 7.24 10.13
N ALA A 48 13.18 6.74 9.42
CA ALA A 48 11.89 6.41 10.03
C ALA A 48 12.02 5.29 11.08
N ALA A 49 12.88 4.31 10.86
CA ALA A 49 13.18 3.27 11.84
C ALA A 49 13.81 3.85 13.11
N ASN A 50 14.77 4.77 12.96
CA ASN A 50 15.46 5.37 14.11
C ASN A 50 14.54 6.28 14.95
N SER A 51 13.58 6.96 14.31
CA SER A 51 12.57 7.78 14.99
C SER A 51 11.32 6.98 15.43
N ARG A 52 11.27 5.67 15.15
CA ARG A 52 10.08 4.80 15.34
C ARG A 52 8.82 5.34 14.65
N ASP A 53 8.96 5.97 13.50
CA ASP A 53 7.81 6.38 12.68
C ASP A 53 7.28 5.18 11.87
N HIS A 54 6.45 4.36 12.51
CA HIS A 54 5.86 3.17 11.91
C HIS A 54 5.00 3.48 10.67
N ALA A 55 4.39 4.67 10.62
CA ALA A 55 3.56 5.09 9.49
C ALA A 55 4.42 5.45 8.26
N ALA A 56 5.53 6.16 8.46
CA ALA A 56 6.51 6.39 7.39
C ALA A 56 7.15 5.07 6.94
N MET A 57 7.55 4.20 7.88
CA MET A 57 8.07 2.88 7.55
C MET A 57 7.08 2.06 6.71
N ALA A 58 5.80 2.00 7.11
CA ALA A 58 4.78 1.24 6.39
C ALA A 58 4.43 1.81 5.01
N ARG A 59 4.69 3.10 4.77
CA ARG A 59 4.55 3.76 3.46
C ARG A 59 5.71 3.43 2.53
N LEU A 60 6.94 3.43 3.06
CA LEU A 60 8.16 3.12 2.30
C LEU A 60 8.32 1.60 2.08
N PHE A 61 7.83 0.78 3.01
CA PHE A 61 7.86 -0.67 2.92
C PHE A 61 6.61 -1.18 2.18
N GLY A 62 6.79 -1.47 0.90
CA GLY A 62 5.73 -1.93 0.01
C GLY A 62 6.05 -3.24 -0.70
N THR A 63 5.01 -3.84 -1.27
CA THR A 63 5.16 -4.92 -2.25
C THR A 63 4.84 -4.37 -3.65
N ALA A 64 4.96 -5.20 -4.68
CA ALA A 64 4.49 -4.83 -6.03
C ALA A 64 2.99 -4.43 -6.09
N LYS A 65 2.23 -4.64 -5.00
CA LYS A 65 0.82 -4.26 -4.85
C LYS A 65 0.60 -2.94 -4.10
N GLY A 66 1.67 -2.26 -3.68
CA GLY A 66 1.62 -1.01 -2.93
C GLY A 66 2.16 -1.11 -1.50
N PRO A 67 2.13 0.00 -0.74
CA PRO A 67 2.58 0.06 0.65
C PRO A 67 1.82 -0.88 1.56
N ILE A 68 2.48 -1.42 2.59
CA ILE A 68 1.83 -2.32 3.54
C ILE A 68 0.83 -1.57 4.45
N GLY A 69 1.06 -0.28 4.69
CA GLY A 69 0.17 0.57 5.49
C GLY A 69 -1.15 0.92 4.80
N GLU A 70 -1.27 0.71 3.49
CA GLU A 70 -2.47 1.01 2.70
C GLU A 70 -2.93 -0.24 1.95
N PRO A 71 -3.54 -1.23 2.63
CA PRO A 71 -4.09 -2.40 1.96
C PRO A 71 -5.40 -2.04 1.24
N GLY A 72 -5.31 -1.24 0.17
CA GLY A 72 -6.41 -0.97 -0.75
C GLY A 72 -7.69 -0.44 -0.08
N GLY A 73 -7.58 0.58 0.76
CA GLY A 73 -8.72 1.27 1.38
C GLY A 73 -9.63 0.39 2.26
N ALA A 74 -10.50 1.04 3.05
CA ALA A 74 -11.43 0.35 3.94
C ALA A 74 -12.34 -0.68 3.23
N PHE A 75 -12.62 -0.46 1.93
CA PHE A 75 -13.45 -1.34 1.12
C PHE A 75 -12.73 -2.61 0.62
N GLY A 76 -11.41 -2.55 0.33
CA GLY A 76 -10.67 -3.72 -0.18
C GLY A 76 -10.44 -4.80 0.88
N CYS A 77 -10.14 -4.38 2.11
CA CYS A 77 -10.06 -5.30 3.24
C CYS A 77 -11.42 -5.65 3.84
N GLY A 78 -12.40 -4.74 3.82
CA GLY A 78 -13.78 -5.03 4.23
C GLY A 78 -14.39 -6.16 3.39
N LEU A 79 -14.27 -6.07 2.06
CA LEU A 79 -14.79 -7.10 1.15
C LEU A 79 -14.02 -8.43 1.28
N ARG A 80 -12.69 -8.39 1.50
CA ARG A 80 -11.89 -9.61 1.74
C ARG A 80 -12.16 -10.27 3.08
N ARG A 81 -12.43 -9.48 4.13
CA ARG A 81 -12.87 -9.99 5.43
C ARG A 81 -14.22 -10.70 5.31
N ALA A 82 -15.14 -10.12 4.53
CA ALA A 82 -16.40 -10.77 4.15
C ALA A 82 -16.24 -11.97 3.21
N GLY A 83 -15.05 -12.25 2.67
CA GLY A 83 -14.72 -13.50 1.96
C GLY A 83 -13.90 -14.50 2.78
N SER A 84 -13.34 -14.07 3.92
CA SER A 84 -12.50 -14.93 4.78
C SER A 84 -13.32 -15.95 5.58
N TRP A 85 -14.56 -15.62 5.95
CA TRP A 85 -15.47 -16.55 6.66
C TRP A 85 -15.89 -17.77 5.83
N ILE A 86 -15.77 -17.69 4.50
CA ILE A 86 -16.00 -18.79 3.54
C ILE A 86 -14.70 -19.43 3.04
N GLY A 87 -13.56 -19.13 3.68
CA GLY A 87 -12.26 -19.76 3.37
C GLY A 87 -11.63 -19.34 2.04
N LEU A 88 -12.16 -18.33 1.36
CA LEU A 88 -11.74 -17.93 0.00
C LEU A 88 -10.69 -16.80 -0.03
N GLY A 89 -10.21 -16.32 1.13
CA GLY A 89 -9.27 -15.20 1.20
C GLY A 89 -8.26 -15.30 2.34
N ARG A 90 -7.04 -14.79 2.12
CA ARG A 90 -6.03 -14.58 3.19
C ARG A 90 -6.48 -13.40 4.06
N PRO A 91 -6.31 -13.46 5.39
CA PRO A 91 -6.64 -12.34 6.27
C PRO A 91 -5.84 -11.11 5.87
N CYS A 92 -6.49 -9.95 5.87
CA CYS A 92 -5.78 -8.69 5.76
C CYS A 92 -4.91 -8.48 7.01
N VAL A 93 -3.68 -7.99 6.79
CA VAL A 93 -2.82 -7.53 7.88
C VAL A 93 -3.52 -6.33 8.52
N THR A 94 -3.72 -6.36 9.83
CA THR A 94 -4.36 -5.25 10.56
C THR A 94 -3.36 -4.12 10.78
N ALA A 95 -3.84 -2.88 10.97
CA ALA A 95 -2.95 -1.75 11.28
C ALA A 95 -2.07 -2.03 12.52
N GLN A 96 -2.65 -2.68 13.55
CA GLN A 96 -1.93 -3.08 14.75
C GLN A 96 -0.86 -4.14 14.48
N GLU A 97 -1.13 -5.09 13.58
CA GLU A 97 -0.14 -6.09 13.17
C GLU A 97 0.99 -5.45 12.33
N VAL A 98 0.67 -4.49 11.46
CA VAL A 98 1.69 -3.70 10.75
C VAL A 98 2.56 -2.95 11.74
N GLU A 99 1.95 -2.26 12.71
CA GLU A 99 2.65 -1.51 13.74
C GLU A 99 3.59 -2.40 14.56
N LEU A 100 3.10 -3.54 15.05
CA LEU A 100 3.93 -4.51 15.78
C LEU A 100 5.11 -5.02 14.94
N ARG A 101 4.88 -5.28 13.65
CA ARG A 101 5.96 -5.71 12.74
C ARG A 101 6.98 -4.59 12.53
N MET A 102 6.53 -3.35 12.36
CA MET A 102 7.41 -2.20 12.16
C MET A 102 8.20 -1.88 13.43
N ASP A 103 7.62 -2.02 14.62
CA ASP A 103 8.33 -1.84 15.90
C ASP A 103 9.48 -2.85 16.05
N VAL A 104 9.22 -4.12 15.76
CA VAL A 104 10.27 -5.16 15.78
C VAL A 104 11.39 -4.83 14.80
N ILE A 105 11.05 -4.38 13.59
CA ILE A 105 12.04 -3.98 12.58
C ILE A 105 12.82 -2.75 13.05
N ALA A 106 12.15 -1.71 13.55
CA ALA A 106 12.77 -0.50 14.06
C ALA A 106 13.75 -0.80 15.20
N ARG A 107 13.40 -1.76 16.07
CA ARG A 107 14.28 -2.19 17.16
C ARG A 107 15.53 -2.91 16.68
N ILE A 108 15.43 -3.74 15.65
CA ILE A 108 16.58 -4.42 15.04
C ILE A 108 17.46 -3.44 14.27
N LEU A 109 16.85 -2.45 13.62
CA LEU A 109 17.53 -1.44 12.80
C LEU A 109 17.96 -0.21 13.59
N ALA A 110 17.85 -0.20 14.92
CA ALA A 110 18.32 0.90 15.73
C ALA A 110 19.85 1.05 15.59
N HIS A 111 20.30 2.23 15.15
CA HIS A 111 21.70 2.49 14.83
C HIS A 111 22.10 3.90 15.25
N GLU A 112 23.39 4.12 15.51
CA GLU A 112 23.93 5.47 15.76
C GLU A 112 24.33 6.17 14.47
N SER A 113 24.90 5.41 13.54
CA SER A 113 25.33 5.89 12.25
C SER A 113 25.09 4.85 11.17
N ARG A 114 24.91 5.33 9.94
CA ARG A 114 24.72 4.51 8.76
C ARG A 114 25.51 5.09 7.59
N ARG A 115 25.95 4.21 6.68
CA ARG A 115 26.45 4.59 5.36
C ARG A 115 25.73 3.75 4.32
N VAL A 116 25.14 4.42 3.34
CA VAL A 116 24.45 3.77 2.23
C VAL A 116 25.38 3.75 1.04
N GLY A 117 25.73 2.55 0.58
CA GLY A 117 26.57 2.34 -0.59
C GLY A 117 25.84 2.63 -1.90
N PRO A 118 26.56 2.66 -3.03
CA PRO A 118 25.95 2.89 -4.33
C PRO A 118 24.98 1.74 -4.71
N PRO A 119 23.90 2.04 -5.45
CA PRO A 119 23.01 1.01 -5.97
C PRO A 119 23.70 0.14 -7.03
N GLU A 120 23.64 -1.18 -6.85
CA GLU A 120 24.20 -2.16 -7.76
C GLU A 120 23.10 -2.99 -8.44
N ARG A 121 23.18 -3.19 -9.76
CA ARG A 121 22.20 -4.04 -10.47
C ARG A 121 22.41 -5.51 -10.11
N VAL A 122 21.31 -6.21 -9.81
CA VAL A 122 21.34 -7.63 -9.49
C VAL A 122 21.30 -8.46 -10.78
N ALA A 123 22.40 -9.17 -11.07
CA ALA A 123 22.52 -10.03 -12.25
C ALA A 123 21.52 -11.20 -12.23
N GLY A 124 21.12 -11.67 -13.42
CA GLY A 124 20.26 -12.85 -13.58
C GLY A 124 18.79 -12.65 -13.25
N ARG A 125 18.35 -11.41 -12.99
CA ARG A 125 16.93 -11.10 -12.70
C ARG A 125 16.18 -10.83 -13.99
N GLY A 126 15.04 -11.50 -14.19
CA GLY A 126 14.14 -11.26 -15.32
C GLY A 126 13.41 -9.91 -15.28
N ARG A 127 13.56 -9.14 -14.19
CA ARG A 127 13.07 -7.76 -14.03
C ARG A 127 14.17 -6.90 -13.43
N PRO A 128 14.22 -5.59 -13.72
CA PRO A 128 15.18 -4.67 -13.09
C PRO A 128 15.12 -4.77 -11.57
N ALA A 129 16.26 -5.03 -10.95
CA ALA A 129 16.40 -5.13 -9.51
C ALA A 129 17.75 -4.51 -9.11
N VAL A 130 17.74 -3.80 -7.99
CA VAL A 130 18.88 -3.09 -7.45
C VAL A 130 19.13 -3.60 -6.03
N ARG A 131 20.40 -3.80 -5.69
CA ARG A 131 20.90 -4.04 -4.35
C ARG A 131 21.56 -2.77 -3.86
N VAL A 132 21.26 -2.37 -2.63
CA VAL A 132 21.90 -1.25 -1.95
C VAL A 132 22.58 -1.82 -0.71
N GLU A 133 23.89 -1.62 -0.61
CA GLU A 133 24.65 -2.01 0.57
C GLU A 133 24.45 -0.97 1.68
N VAL A 134 24.31 -1.42 2.93
CA VAL A 134 24.14 -0.54 4.08
C VAL A 134 25.07 -1.00 5.18
N GLU A 135 25.99 -0.14 5.57
CA GLU A 135 26.82 -0.31 6.76
C GLU A 135 26.13 0.41 7.92
N MET A 136 25.98 -0.27 9.06
CA MET A 136 25.32 0.26 10.26
C MET A 136 26.23 0.11 11.47
N ALA A 137 26.36 1.17 12.27
CA ALA A 137 26.97 1.10 13.60
C ALA A 137 25.86 0.93 14.64
N VAL A 138 25.87 -0.19 15.35
CA VAL A 138 24.86 -0.55 16.34
C VAL A 138 25.18 0.12 17.68
N ARG A 139 24.14 0.49 18.43
CA ARG A 139 24.25 0.93 19.83
C ARG A 139 24.52 -0.26 20.73
N ASP A 140 25.61 -0.22 21.50
CA ASP A 140 25.85 -1.13 22.62
C ASP A 140 24.87 -0.90 23.79
#